data_AF-F0LI87-F1
#
_entry.id   AF-F0LI87-F1
#
_cell.length_a   1.000
_cell.length_b   1.000
_cell.length_c   1.000
_cell.angle_alpha   90.00
_cell.angle_beta   90.00
_cell.angle_gamma   90.00
#
_symmetry.space_group_name_H-M   'P 1'
#
loop_
_entity.id
_entity.type
_entity.pdbx_description
1 polymer ?
#
loop_
_entity_poly.entity_id
_entity_poly.type
_entity_poly.pdbx_seq_one_letter_code
_entity_poly.pdbx_strand_id
1 'polypeptide(L)'
;MIIGVVGKIAAGKTTIAKFLEENGFCRISCSDPLIDLLTHNVDAYSQIPELPQKAEPTRDKLIEYGRYLKETYGEDILIRLALDKMRHCKDVVIDGVRSRGEIGAIKRRGGAIIYVEAKPELRYERLVRRKAEKDKAINSFDDFKRMDDEEERLYHTSKLKDLADFVIANEGTLGDLRKEVKKILEFLNTLVVIAPCLLSPFTVYRGPKEKEYRAASALMRFFGKYHYLKILAYPCPEFILLGFPRLPASKEVYEKLGMREYAKKVAEFIVRSIGEEQPSRVILIGVKGSPTCGVFHTTSSDPEEYPYEKMEEFKKLSKKERFKLAAEIAKDFKVIEGEGTLFELLKRKIEGIYLEFDKDNLEGSLRRIEKALRDEL
;
A
#
# COMPACT_ATOMS: atom_id res chain seq x y z
N MET A 1 -7.21 0.24 8.31
CA MET A 1 -5.83 0.75 8.07
C MET A 1 -5.06 0.73 9.38
N ILE A 2 -3.74 0.50 9.36
CA ILE A 2 -2.91 0.53 10.57
C ILE A 2 -1.81 1.57 10.37
N ILE A 3 -1.65 2.49 11.32
CA ILE A 3 -0.58 3.49 11.31
C ILE A 3 0.23 3.36 12.60
N GLY A 4 1.53 3.07 12.47
CA GLY A 4 2.48 3.12 13.58
C GLY A 4 3.17 4.48 13.64
N VAL A 5 3.20 5.12 14.81
CA VAL A 5 3.89 6.40 15.01
C VAL A 5 5.19 6.17 15.79
N VAL A 6 6.30 6.56 15.18
CA VAL A 6 7.67 6.39 15.70
C VAL A 6 8.33 7.76 15.83
N GLY A 7 9.32 7.91 16.72
CA GLY A 7 10.07 9.16 16.89
C GLY A 7 10.57 9.33 18.33
N LYS A 8 11.48 10.27 18.52
CA LYS A 8 12.09 10.55 19.85
C LYS A 8 11.09 11.14 20.84
N ILE A 9 11.43 11.16 22.14
CA ILE A 9 10.63 11.85 23.17
C ILE A 9 10.42 13.32 22.77
N ALA A 10 9.22 13.82 23.07
CA ALA A 10 8.76 15.19 22.77
C ALA A 10 8.81 15.61 21.28
N ALA A 11 8.98 14.66 20.34
CA ALA A 11 8.94 14.95 18.91
C ALA A 11 7.53 15.28 18.37
N GLY A 12 6.46 14.96 19.11
CA GLY A 12 5.07 15.22 18.71
C GLY A 12 4.25 14.01 18.28
N LYS A 13 4.74 12.78 18.54
CA LYS A 13 4.04 11.52 18.22
C LYS A 13 2.58 11.48 18.72
N THR A 14 2.38 11.75 20.01
CA THR A 14 1.04 11.75 20.63
C THR A 14 0.13 12.80 20.01
N THR A 15 0.66 13.92 19.52
CA THR A 15 -0.12 14.93 18.79
C THR A 15 -0.63 14.38 17.47
N ILE A 16 0.20 13.67 16.71
CA ILE A 16 -0.22 12.99 15.47
C ILE A 16 -1.24 11.90 15.78
N ALA A 17 -1.01 11.09 16.81
CA ALA A 17 -1.93 10.03 17.20
C ALA A 17 -3.32 10.58 17.60
N LYS A 18 -3.37 11.70 18.33
CA LYS A 18 -4.62 12.40 18.64
C LYS A 18 -5.30 12.99 17.40
N PHE A 19 -4.53 13.56 16.47
CA PHE A 19 -5.11 14.04 15.23
C PHE A 19 -5.69 12.90 14.37
N LEU A 20 -5.05 11.73 14.35
CA LEU A 20 -5.60 10.53 13.71
C LEU A 20 -6.88 10.04 14.41
N GLU A 21 -6.92 10.10 15.74
CA GLU A 21 -8.12 9.82 16.54
C GLU A 21 -9.27 10.77 16.20
N GLU A 22 -9.00 12.08 16.04
CA GLU A 22 -9.96 13.08 15.55
C GLU A 22 -10.50 12.75 14.13
N ASN A 23 -9.76 11.97 13.33
CA ASN A 23 -10.15 11.51 11.98
C ASN A 23 -10.70 10.08 11.97
N GLY A 24 -11.14 9.55 13.13
CA GLY A 24 -11.86 8.28 13.21
C GLY A 24 -11.00 7.04 13.44
N PHE A 25 -9.70 7.18 13.70
CA PHE A 25 -8.85 6.05 14.09
C PHE A 25 -9.06 5.71 15.57
N CYS A 26 -9.07 4.41 15.90
CA CYS A 26 -8.87 3.99 17.28
C CYS A 26 -7.41 4.15 17.68
N ARG A 27 -7.15 4.87 18.76
CA ARG A 27 -5.79 5.08 19.28
C ARG A 27 -5.48 4.07 20.38
N ILE A 28 -4.31 3.43 20.28
CA ILE A 28 -3.75 2.58 21.32
C ILE A 28 -2.27 2.90 21.52
N SER A 29 -1.80 2.94 22.77
CA SER A 29 -0.37 2.99 23.04
C SER A 29 0.22 1.57 22.98
N CYS A 30 1.43 1.42 22.44
CA CYS A 30 2.14 0.14 22.44
C CYS A 30 2.37 -0.42 23.86
N SER A 31 2.36 0.45 24.88
CA SER A 31 2.46 0.06 26.29
C SER A 31 1.14 -0.36 26.94
N ASP A 32 -0.02 -0.09 26.32
CA ASP A 32 -1.31 -0.40 26.94
C ASP A 32 -1.47 -1.91 27.20
N PRO A 33 -1.10 -2.82 26.27
CA PRO A 33 -1.11 -4.24 26.57
C PRO A 33 -0.24 -4.65 27.74
N LEU A 34 0.91 -4.00 27.95
CA LEU A 34 1.75 -4.30 29.11
C LEU A 34 1.06 -3.91 30.41
N ILE A 35 0.41 -2.74 30.44
CA ILE A 35 -0.32 -2.27 31.62
C ILE A 35 -1.48 -3.21 31.93
N ASP A 36 -2.26 -3.58 30.93
CA ASP A 36 -3.41 -4.46 31.09
C ASP A 36 -3.00 -5.84 31.62
N LEU A 37 -1.95 -6.43 31.03
CA LEU A 37 -1.40 -7.71 31.49
C LEU A 37 -0.80 -7.62 32.90
N LEU A 38 -0.09 -6.54 33.26
CA LEU A 38 0.48 -6.37 34.62
C LEU A 38 -0.60 -6.19 35.69
N THR A 39 -1.70 -5.51 35.33
CA THR A 39 -2.80 -5.18 36.23
C THR A 39 -3.93 -6.22 36.24
N HIS A 40 -3.82 -7.23 35.37
CA HIS A 40 -4.79 -8.31 35.11
C HIS A 40 -6.13 -7.81 34.53
N ASN A 41 -6.11 -6.69 33.80
CA ASN A 41 -7.28 -6.13 33.11
C ASN A 41 -7.37 -6.66 31.66
N VAL A 42 -7.62 -7.96 31.51
CA VAL A 42 -7.35 -8.70 30.26
C VAL A 42 -8.59 -9.14 29.49
N ASP A 43 -9.79 -8.73 29.91
CA ASP A 43 -11.06 -9.11 29.30
C ASP A 43 -11.19 -8.69 27.82
N ALA A 44 -10.43 -7.67 27.41
CA ALA A 44 -10.43 -7.15 26.06
C ALA A 44 -9.62 -8.02 25.07
N TYR A 45 -8.89 -9.03 25.52
CA TYR A 45 -7.99 -9.84 24.70
C TYR A 45 -8.60 -11.22 24.39
N SER A 46 -8.46 -11.67 23.16
CA SER A 46 -8.88 -13.02 22.74
C SER A 46 -7.83 -14.08 23.07
N GLN A 47 -6.56 -13.69 23.13
CA GLN A 47 -5.44 -14.55 23.49
C GLN A 47 -4.53 -13.82 24.47
N ILE A 48 -4.35 -14.42 25.64
CA ILE A 48 -3.61 -13.83 26.75
C ILE A 48 -2.34 -14.67 26.97
N PRO A 49 -1.14 -14.05 26.96
CA PRO A 49 0.10 -14.75 27.35
C PRO A 49 0.10 -15.08 28.84
N GLU A 50 1.16 -15.72 29.32
CA GLU A 50 1.33 -15.93 30.76
C GLU A 50 1.33 -14.58 31.51
N LEU A 51 0.45 -14.49 32.52
CA LEU A 51 0.31 -13.28 33.34
C LEU A 51 1.41 -13.25 34.41
N PRO A 52 2.08 -12.10 34.60
CA PRO A 52 3.05 -11.96 35.67
C PRO A 52 2.31 -11.81 37.00
N GLN A 53 3.07 -11.78 38.10
CA GLN A 53 2.53 -11.35 39.37
C GLN A 53 1.92 -9.95 39.25
N LYS A 54 0.69 -9.79 39.73
CA LYS A 54 -0.02 -8.52 39.68
C LYS A 54 0.80 -7.44 40.37
N ALA A 55 1.03 -6.34 39.68
CA ALA A 55 1.91 -5.27 40.13
C ALA A 55 1.47 -3.91 39.62
N GLU A 56 1.87 -2.86 40.32
CA GLU A 56 1.72 -1.49 39.79
C GLU A 56 2.60 -1.27 38.54
N PRO A 57 2.08 -0.61 37.50
CA PRO A 57 2.77 -0.44 36.22
C PRO A 57 3.81 0.67 36.28
N THR A 58 4.92 0.42 36.99
CA THR A 58 6.08 1.31 37.02
C THR A 58 6.89 1.19 35.73
N ARG A 59 7.66 2.24 35.38
CA ARG A 59 8.48 2.26 34.16
C ARG A 59 9.40 1.04 34.06
N ASP A 60 10.09 0.70 35.14
CA ASP A 60 11.07 -0.39 35.16
C ASP A 60 10.39 -1.75 34.99
N LYS A 61 9.26 -1.98 35.67
CA LYS A 61 8.47 -3.22 35.52
C LYS A 61 7.91 -3.38 34.10
N LEU A 62 7.44 -2.30 33.47
CA LEU A 62 6.96 -2.35 32.09
C LEU A 62 8.11 -2.67 31.11
N ILE A 63 9.31 -2.15 31.35
CA ILE A 63 10.50 -2.44 30.53
C ILE A 63 10.92 -3.91 30.69
N GLU A 64 11.01 -4.39 31.92
CA GLU A 64 11.38 -5.78 32.24
C GLU A 64 10.38 -6.77 31.65
N TYR A 65 9.09 -6.58 31.92
CA TYR A 65 8.04 -7.46 31.42
C TYR A 65 7.91 -7.40 29.89
N GLY A 66 8.06 -6.21 29.31
CA GLY A 66 8.11 -6.05 27.86
C GLY A 66 9.27 -6.81 27.21
N ARG A 67 10.45 -6.85 27.85
CA ARG A 67 11.59 -7.65 27.38
C ARG A 67 11.26 -9.13 27.44
N TYR A 68 10.76 -9.62 28.57
CA TYR A 68 10.35 -11.01 28.74
C TYR A 68 9.37 -11.45 27.65
N LEU A 69 8.29 -10.68 27.43
CA LEU A 69 7.30 -11.03 26.41
C LEU A 69 7.90 -11.12 25.00
N LYS A 70 8.83 -10.22 24.66
CA LYS A 70 9.50 -10.22 23.35
C LYS A 70 10.45 -11.41 23.19
N GLU A 71 11.19 -11.76 24.24
CA GLU A 71 12.09 -12.92 24.24
C GLU A 71 11.32 -14.24 24.15
N THR A 72 10.19 -14.36 24.86
CA THR A 72 9.41 -15.59 24.91
C THR A 72 8.47 -15.76 23.71
N TYR A 73 7.75 -14.71 23.32
CA TYR A 73 6.68 -14.79 22.31
C TYR A 73 7.03 -14.12 20.99
N GLY A 74 8.19 -13.46 20.90
CA GLY A 74 8.67 -12.76 19.72
C GLY A 74 8.43 -11.25 19.76
N GLU A 75 9.27 -10.51 19.04
CA GLU A 75 9.29 -9.04 19.01
C GLU A 75 7.98 -8.36 18.58
N ASP A 76 7.06 -9.09 17.93
CA ASP A 76 5.79 -8.54 17.44
C ASP A 76 4.61 -8.68 18.42
N ILE A 77 4.84 -9.27 19.61
CA ILE A 77 3.79 -9.59 20.58
C ILE A 77 2.95 -8.37 20.98
N LEU A 78 3.58 -7.22 21.23
CA LEU A 78 2.86 -6.01 21.64
C LEU A 78 1.95 -5.47 20.53
N ILE A 79 2.38 -5.60 19.27
CA ILE A 79 1.56 -5.22 18.12
C ILE A 79 0.39 -6.18 17.95
N ARG A 80 0.63 -7.49 18.14
CA ARG A 80 -0.45 -8.50 18.11
C ARG A 80 -1.52 -8.20 19.16
N LEU A 81 -1.10 -7.99 20.41
CA LEU A 81 -2.01 -7.68 21.51
C LEU A 81 -2.74 -6.35 21.30
N ALA A 82 -2.03 -5.31 20.85
CA ALA A 82 -2.65 -4.01 20.58
C ALA A 82 -3.75 -4.10 19.52
N LEU A 83 -3.50 -4.84 18.43
CA LEU A 83 -4.48 -5.03 17.37
C LEU A 83 -5.63 -5.95 17.79
N ASP A 84 -5.38 -6.97 18.61
CA ASP A 84 -6.42 -7.85 19.15
C ASP A 84 -7.39 -7.10 20.09
N LYS A 85 -6.85 -6.23 20.95
CA LYS A 85 -7.65 -5.31 21.77
C LYS A 85 -8.49 -4.36 20.91
N MET A 86 -7.96 -3.95 19.76
CA MET A 86 -8.62 -3.04 18.81
C MET A 86 -9.33 -3.75 17.64
N ARG A 87 -9.66 -5.04 17.76
CA ARG A 87 -10.24 -5.86 16.68
C ARG A 87 -11.56 -5.33 16.09
N HIS A 88 -12.28 -4.51 16.85
CA HIS A 88 -13.55 -3.90 16.42
C HIS A 88 -13.35 -2.59 15.64
N CYS A 89 -12.12 -2.10 15.57
CA CYS A 89 -11.78 -0.87 14.89
C CYS A 89 -11.36 -1.13 13.43
N LYS A 90 -11.93 -0.38 12.50
CA LYS A 90 -11.54 -0.41 11.08
C LYS A 90 -10.13 0.15 10.88
N ASP A 91 -9.84 1.26 11.55
CA ASP A 91 -8.60 2.01 11.43
C ASP A 91 -7.97 2.18 12.83
N VAL A 92 -6.67 1.87 12.94
CA VAL A 92 -5.94 1.85 14.22
C VAL A 92 -4.65 2.64 14.10
N VAL A 93 -4.43 3.53 15.06
CA VAL A 93 -3.14 4.21 15.24
C VAL A 93 -2.45 3.69 16.51
N ILE A 94 -1.22 3.23 16.35
CA ILE A 94 -0.38 2.73 17.44
C ILE A 94 0.66 3.80 17.79
N ASP A 95 0.49 4.44 18.96
CA ASP A 95 1.45 5.40 19.50
C ASP A 95 2.57 4.66 20.26
N GLY A 96 3.81 5.13 20.12
CA GLY A 96 4.93 4.61 20.88
C GLY A 96 5.53 3.31 20.36
N VAL A 97 5.54 3.11 19.03
CA VAL A 97 6.32 2.05 18.39
C VAL A 97 7.82 2.35 18.55
N ARG A 98 8.60 1.36 18.99
CA ARG A 98 9.99 1.51 19.46
C ARG A 98 10.96 0.45 18.98
N SER A 99 10.52 -0.64 18.35
CA SER A 99 11.44 -1.69 17.84
C SER A 99 11.27 -1.97 16.35
N ARG A 100 12.34 -2.51 15.75
CA ARG A 100 12.32 -3.00 14.36
C ARG A 100 11.29 -4.11 14.17
N GLY A 101 11.13 -4.99 15.16
CA GLY A 101 10.18 -6.09 15.08
C GLY A 101 8.73 -5.61 15.14
N GLU A 102 8.43 -4.60 15.95
CA GLU A 102 7.12 -3.93 15.99
C GLU A 102 6.80 -3.24 14.65
N ILE A 103 7.75 -2.48 14.09
CA ILE A 103 7.62 -1.89 12.74
C ILE A 103 7.33 -2.97 11.70
N GLY A 104 8.13 -4.04 11.69
CA GLY A 104 7.94 -5.16 10.77
C GLY A 104 6.58 -5.82 10.93
N ALA A 105 6.07 -5.92 12.16
CA ALA A 105 4.76 -6.49 12.45
C ALA A 105 3.61 -5.66 11.89
N ILE A 106 3.72 -4.34 11.95
CA ILE A 106 2.75 -3.39 11.37
C ILE A 106 2.79 -3.50 9.84
N LYS A 107 3.98 -3.43 9.23
CA LYS A 107 4.13 -3.50 7.77
C LYS A 107 3.64 -4.81 7.17
N ARG A 108 3.93 -5.95 7.80
CA ARG A 108 3.43 -7.27 7.35
C ARG A 108 1.90 -7.37 7.33
N ARG A 109 1.20 -6.51 8.08
CA ARG A 109 -0.27 -6.43 8.13
C ARG A 109 -0.84 -5.35 7.22
N GLY A 110 -0.04 -4.80 6.30
CA GLY A 110 -0.46 -3.72 5.41
C GLY A 110 -0.44 -2.34 6.05
N GLY A 111 0.15 -2.18 7.24
CA GLY A 111 0.22 -0.90 7.94
C GLY A 111 1.38 -0.01 7.49
N ALA A 112 1.23 1.30 7.69
CA ALA A 112 2.24 2.30 7.40
C ALA A 112 2.93 2.82 8.67
N ILE A 113 4.18 3.26 8.53
CA ILE A 113 4.98 3.84 9.61
C ILE A 113 5.25 5.31 9.33
N ILE A 114 4.85 6.17 10.28
CA ILE A 114 5.17 7.61 10.27
C ILE A 114 6.24 7.85 11.33
N TYR A 115 7.40 8.32 10.91
CA TYR A 115 8.46 8.80 11.79
C TYR A 115 8.34 10.31 11.99
N VAL A 116 8.39 10.74 13.25
CA VAL A 116 8.27 12.14 13.63
C VAL A 116 9.60 12.60 14.19
N GLU A 117 10.20 13.61 13.54
CA GLU A 117 11.43 14.22 14.00
C GLU A 117 11.24 15.68 14.39
N ALA A 118 12.04 16.13 15.36
CA ALA A 118 12.10 17.52 15.76
C ALA A 118 13.48 17.79 16.36
N LYS A 119 13.97 19.02 16.17
CA LYS A 119 15.23 19.49 16.73
C LYS A 119 15.29 19.31 18.25
N PRO A 120 16.44 18.89 18.83
CA PRO A 120 16.60 18.69 20.27
C PRO A 120 16.13 19.88 21.11
N GLU A 121 16.41 21.09 20.65
CA GLU A 121 16.06 22.35 21.32
C GLU A 121 14.54 22.49 21.46
N LEU A 122 13.81 22.27 20.35
CA LEU A 122 12.34 22.30 20.35
C LEU A 122 11.74 21.17 21.20
N ARG A 123 12.36 19.98 21.20
CA ARG A 123 11.91 18.85 22.02
C ARG A 123 12.08 19.15 23.51
N TYR A 124 13.19 19.76 23.89
CA TYR A 124 13.43 20.21 25.26
C TYR A 124 12.42 21.28 25.69
N GLU A 125 12.20 22.31 24.87
CA GLU A 125 11.20 23.35 25.15
C GLU A 125 9.79 22.76 25.36
N ARG A 126 9.37 21.82 24.51
CA ARG A 126 8.07 21.14 24.62
C ARG A 126 7.99 20.30 25.90
N LEU A 127 9.08 19.64 26.28
CA LEU A 127 9.17 18.83 27.49
C LEU A 127 9.03 19.71 28.74
N VAL A 128 9.79 20.81 28.82
CA VAL A 128 9.72 21.78 29.92
C VAL A 128 8.31 22.38 30.04
N ARG A 129 7.69 22.76 28.91
CA ARG A 129 6.32 23.30 28.90
C ARG A 129 5.27 22.30 29.38
N ARG A 130 5.43 21.00 29.12
CA ARG A 130 4.42 19.98 29.45
C ARG A 130 4.32 19.71 30.96
N LYS A 131 5.37 19.99 31.75
CA LYS A 131 5.42 19.77 33.21
C LYS A 131 4.88 18.39 33.66
N ALA A 132 5.08 17.34 32.87
CA ALA A 132 4.59 16.01 33.26
C ALA A 132 5.43 15.47 34.42
N GLU A 133 4.81 14.74 35.35
CA GLU A 133 5.49 14.29 36.58
C GLU A 133 6.74 13.44 36.31
N LYS A 134 6.71 12.62 35.26
CA LYS A 134 7.82 11.78 34.79
C LYS A 134 9.00 12.56 34.20
N ASP A 135 8.81 13.84 33.88
CA ASP A 135 9.78 14.71 33.24
C ASP A 135 10.43 15.68 34.27
N LYS A 136 10.03 15.63 35.56
CA LYS A 136 10.51 16.48 36.66
C LYS A 136 12.01 16.34 36.98
N ALA A 137 12.67 15.27 36.51
CA ALA A 137 14.11 15.04 36.74
C ALA A 137 15.02 15.79 35.75
N ILE A 138 14.45 16.40 34.70
CA ILE A 138 15.20 17.08 33.65
C ILE A 138 15.27 18.57 33.98
N ASN A 139 16.36 19.00 34.61
CA ASN A 139 16.54 20.36 35.10
C ASN A 139 17.32 21.25 34.15
N SER A 140 18.04 20.68 33.18
CA SER A 140 18.84 21.40 32.19
C SER A 140 18.76 20.75 30.81
N PHE A 141 19.18 21.50 29.78
CA PHE A 141 19.30 20.97 28.42
C PHE A 141 20.36 19.85 28.34
N ASP A 142 21.39 19.89 29.17
CA ASP A 142 22.41 18.84 29.24
C ASP A 142 21.88 17.55 29.88
N ASP A 143 21.00 17.64 30.88
CA ASP A 143 20.29 16.48 31.42
C ASP A 143 19.39 15.83 30.36
N PHE A 144 18.71 16.67 29.56
CA PHE A 144 17.90 16.20 28.45
C PHE A 144 18.75 15.49 27.40
N LYS A 145 19.90 16.05 27.00
CA LYS A 145 20.81 15.41 26.05
C LYS A 145 21.29 14.05 26.55
N ARG A 146 21.70 13.95 27.81
CA ARG A 146 22.13 12.68 28.41
C ARG A 146 21.01 11.62 28.36
N MET A 147 19.80 12.00 28.73
CA MET A 147 18.64 11.10 28.66
C MET A 147 18.30 10.70 27.20
N ASP A 148 18.34 11.64 26.25
CA ASP A 148 18.07 11.38 24.84
C ASP A 148 19.11 10.43 24.24
N ASP A 149 20.38 10.57 24.63
CA ASP A 149 21.47 9.69 24.22
C ASP A 149 21.33 8.28 24.82
N GLU A 150 20.91 8.16 26.09
CA GLU A 150 20.60 6.87 26.70
C GLU A 150 19.42 6.17 26.02
N GLU A 151 18.35 6.91 25.73
CA GLU A 151 17.19 6.38 25.00
C GLU A 151 17.59 5.94 23.57
N GLU A 152 18.45 6.70 22.90
CA GLU A 152 19.01 6.34 21.60
C GLU A 152 19.91 5.10 21.67
N ARG A 153 20.68 4.91 22.74
CA ARG A 153 21.46 3.67 22.97
C ARG A 153 20.57 2.45 23.21
N LEU A 154 19.44 2.62 23.90
CA LEU A 154 18.52 1.54 24.22
C LEU A 154 17.63 1.13 23.05
N TYR A 155 17.04 2.09 22.34
CA TYR A 155 16.02 1.82 21.32
C TYR A 155 16.51 2.03 19.90
N HIS A 156 17.66 2.68 19.70
CA HIS A 156 18.20 3.03 18.39
C HIS A 156 17.16 3.72 17.49
N THR A 157 16.38 4.63 18.09
CA THR A 157 15.24 5.29 17.45
C THR A 157 15.64 6.01 16.17
N SER A 158 16.86 6.54 16.07
CA SER A 158 17.37 7.14 14.83
C SER A 158 17.44 6.14 13.68
N LYS A 159 17.85 4.89 13.95
CA LYS A 159 17.92 3.79 12.96
C LYS A 159 16.54 3.29 12.51
N LEU A 160 15.47 3.66 13.23
CA LEU A 160 14.09 3.35 12.83
C LEU A 160 13.57 4.31 11.76
N LYS A 161 14.20 5.48 11.60
CA LYS A 161 13.86 6.44 10.55
C LYS A 161 13.96 5.80 9.16
N ASP A 162 15.01 5.01 8.93
CA ASP A 162 15.24 4.32 7.65
C ASP A 162 14.20 3.24 7.35
N LEU A 163 13.44 2.81 8.36
CA LEU A 163 12.37 1.83 8.23
C LEU A 163 11.00 2.50 8.12
N ALA A 164 10.91 3.82 8.23
CA ALA A 164 9.65 4.53 8.13
C ALA A 164 9.19 4.63 6.68
N ASP A 165 7.87 4.65 6.46
CA ASP A 165 7.28 4.90 5.15
C ASP A 165 7.17 6.41 4.88
N PHE A 166 6.98 7.18 5.95
CA PHE A 166 6.89 8.64 5.93
C PHE A 166 7.73 9.25 7.04
N VAL A 167 8.34 10.40 6.77
CA VAL A 167 9.07 11.18 7.75
C VAL A 167 8.47 12.58 7.81
N ILE A 168 8.07 13.02 9.00
CA ILE A 168 7.55 14.37 9.25
C ILE A 168 8.53 15.13 10.13
N ALA A 169 9.06 16.24 9.60
CA ALA A 169 9.83 17.22 10.36
C ALA A 169 8.90 18.18 11.10
N ASN A 170 8.68 17.95 12.39
CA ASN A 170 7.79 18.73 13.25
C ASN A 170 8.50 19.95 13.86
N GLU A 171 8.93 20.87 12.98
CA GLU A 171 9.58 22.14 13.36
C GLU A 171 8.65 23.35 13.26
N GLY A 172 7.54 23.22 12.52
CA GLY A 172 6.57 24.29 12.29
C GLY A 172 5.47 24.39 13.34
N THR A 173 4.34 24.94 12.93
CA THR A 173 3.15 25.09 13.77
C THR A 173 2.35 23.79 13.85
N LEU A 174 1.40 23.73 14.80
CA LEU A 174 0.43 22.63 14.86
C LEU A 174 -0.39 22.51 13.57
N GLY A 175 -0.69 23.64 12.91
CA GLY A 175 -1.42 23.66 11.63
C GLY A 175 -0.61 23.01 10.51
N ASP A 176 0.70 23.25 10.47
CA ASP A 176 1.60 22.62 9.49
C ASP A 176 1.66 21.11 9.70
N LEU A 177 1.80 20.68 10.96
CA LEU A 177 1.77 19.26 11.33
C LEU A 177 0.47 18.57 10.88
N ARG A 178 -0.69 19.20 11.11
CA ARG A 178 -2.00 18.68 10.69
C ARG A 178 -2.10 18.55 9.16
N LYS A 179 -1.57 19.53 8.40
CA LYS A 179 -1.55 19.48 6.93
C LYS A 179 -0.71 18.32 6.42
N GLU A 180 0.49 18.11 6.97
CA GLU A 180 1.36 17.00 6.56
C GLU A 180 0.75 15.63 6.85
N VAL A 181 0.12 15.45 8.02
CA VAL A 181 -0.60 14.20 8.31
C VAL A 181 -1.78 14.00 7.37
N LYS A 182 -2.52 15.06 7.02
CA LYS A 182 -3.64 14.98 6.08
C LYS A 182 -3.18 14.54 4.69
N LYS A 183 -2.07 15.07 4.16
CA LYS A 183 -1.49 14.63 2.89
C LYS A 183 -1.14 13.13 2.91
N ILE A 184 -0.53 12.66 4.01
CA ILE A 184 -0.22 11.24 4.16
C ILE A 184 -1.49 10.39 4.17
N LEU A 185 -2.55 10.82 4.88
CA LEU A 185 -3.83 10.10 4.88
C LEU A 185 -4.48 10.05 3.49
N GLU A 186 -4.45 11.17 2.76
CA GLU A 186 -4.93 11.23 1.38
C GLU A 186 -4.12 10.29 0.48
N PHE A 187 -2.80 10.26 0.62
CA PHE A 187 -1.95 9.32 -0.12
C PHE A 187 -2.25 7.86 0.23
N LEU A 188 -2.36 7.53 1.52
CA LEU A 188 -2.68 6.18 1.98
C LEU A 188 -4.06 5.68 1.52
N ASN A 189 -4.98 6.59 1.20
CA ASN A 189 -6.30 6.27 0.65
C ASN A 189 -6.35 6.27 -0.90
N THR A 190 -5.19 6.11 -1.55
CA THR A 190 -5.11 5.91 -3.00
C THR A 190 -5.52 4.49 -3.41
N LEU A 191 -6.38 4.39 -4.43
CA LEU A 191 -6.75 3.13 -5.08
C LEU A 191 -6.08 3.01 -6.45
N VAL A 192 -5.32 1.94 -6.65
CA VAL A 192 -4.71 1.60 -7.94
C VAL A 192 -5.57 0.56 -8.66
N VAL A 193 -6.17 0.94 -9.78
CA VAL A 193 -6.91 0.04 -10.68
C VAL A 193 -5.98 -0.42 -11.78
N ILE A 194 -5.72 -1.72 -11.91
CA ILE A 194 -4.66 -2.22 -12.79
C ILE A 194 -5.10 -3.39 -13.67
N ALA A 195 -4.62 -3.40 -14.91
CA ALA A 195 -4.79 -4.54 -15.81
C ALA A 195 -4.23 -5.82 -15.18
N PRO A 196 -5.02 -6.91 -15.09
CA PRO A 196 -4.64 -8.10 -14.33
C PRO A 196 -3.38 -8.78 -14.91
N CYS A 197 -3.15 -8.63 -16.22
CA CYS A 197 -1.99 -9.22 -16.89
C CYS A 197 -0.65 -8.55 -16.55
N LEU A 198 -0.68 -7.42 -15.82
CA LEU A 198 0.49 -6.75 -15.29
C LEU A 198 0.93 -7.34 -13.94
N LEU A 199 0.05 -7.97 -13.18
CA LEU A 199 0.38 -8.66 -11.92
C LEU A 199 0.43 -10.18 -12.09
N SER A 200 -0.48 -10.74 -12.90
CA SER A 200 -0.57 -12.16 -13.22
C SER A 200 -0.37 -12.37 -14.73
N PRO A 201 0.83 -12.76 -15.18
CA PRO A 201 1.16 -12.83 -16.60
C PRO A 201 0.45 -13.99 -17.32
N PHE A 202 -0.32 -14.81 -16.62
CA PHE A 202 -1.04 -15.98 -17.18
C PHE A 202 -2.33 -15.62 -17.93
N THR A 203 -2.82 -14.40 -17.79
CA THR A 203 -4.04 -13.92 -18.50
C THR A 203 -3.76 -13.42 -19.92
N VAL A 204 -2.50 -13.39 -20.34
CA VAL A 204 -2.12 -13.00 -21.72
C VAL A 204 -2.51 -14.08 -22.72
N TYR A 205 -2.97 -13.65 -23.89
CA TYR A 205 -3.67 -14.44 -24.90
C TYR A 205 -2.99 -15.77 -25.32
N ARG A 206 -1.66 -15.76 -25.49
CA ARG A 206 -0.84 -16.91 -25.92
C ARG A 206 0.02 -17.53 -24.81
N GLY A 207 -0.17 -17.06 -23.58
CA GLY A 207 0.67 -17.38 -22.44
C GLY A 207 1.96 -16.55 -22.37
N PRO A 208 2.57 -16.48 -21.18
CA PRO A 208 3.68 -15.56 -20.92
C PRO A 208 4.99 -16.01 -21.57
N LYS A 209 5.79 -15.02 -22.00
CA LYS A 209 7.22 -15.11 -22.24
C LYS A 209 7.98 -14.41 -21.11
N GLU A 210 9.29 -14.43 -21.22
CA GLU A 210 10.22 -13.77 -20.30
C GLU A 210 9.83 -12.31 -19.99
N LYS A 211 9.40 -11.54 -21.00
CA LYS A 211 9.05 -10.13 -20.81
C LYS A 211 7.83 -9.92 -19.89
N GLU A 212 6.81 -10.78 -20.01
CA GLU A 212 5.64 -10.70 -19.13
C GLU A 212 5.98 -11.08 -17.69
N TYR A 213 6.84 -12.09 -17.48
CA TYR A 213 7.33 -12.45 -16.15
C TYR A 213 8.15 -11.33 -15.51
N ARG A 214 9.06 -10.70 -16.29
CA ARG A 214 9.85 -9.56 -15.81
C ARG A 214 8.99 -8.38 -15.41
N ALA A 215 8.01 -8.00 -16.24
CA ALA A 215 7.09 -6.92 -15.95
C ALA A 215 6.29 -7.19 -14.65
N ALA A 216 5.71 -8.38 -14.51
CA ALA A 216 4.95 -8.75 -13.32
C ALA A 216 5.81 -8.77 -12.05
N SER A 217 7.00 -9.39 -12.11
CA SER A 217 7.95 -9.40 -11.00
C SER A 217 8.38 -8.00 -10.57
N ALA A 218 8.62 -7.11 -11.54
CA ALA A 218 9.01 -5.74 -11.25
C ALA A 218 7.87 -4.93 -10.60
N LEU A 219 6.64 -5.07 -11.09
CA LEU A 219 5.47 -4.41 -10.49
C LEU A 219 5.14 -4.94 -9.09
N MET A 220 5.21 -6.26 -8.87
CA MET A 220 5.01 -6.82 -7.53
C MET A 220 6.07 -6.30 -6.54
N ARG A 221 7.34 -6.23 -6.95
CA ARG A 221 8.40 -5.62 -6.12
C ARG A 221 8.18 -4.13 -5.90
N PHE A 222 7.69 -3.41 -6.91
CA PHE A 222 7.39 -1.99 -6.81
C PHE A 222 6.27 -1.74 -5.79
N PHE A 223 5.12 -2.38 -5.96
CA PHE A 223 4.00 -2.25 -5.02
C PHE A 223 4.30 -2.84 -3.64
N GLY A 224 5.24 -3.77 -3.52
CA GLY A 224 5.76 -4.23 -2.22
C GLY A 224 6.42 -3.12 -1.39
N LYS A 225 6.91 -2.03 -2.01
CA LYS A 225 7.40 -0.83 -1.30
C LYS A 225 6.26 0.08 -0.84
N TYR A 226 5.07 -0.07 -1.43
CA TYR A 226 3.87 0.69 -1.16
C TYR A 226 2.76 -0.27 -0.69
N HIS A 227 3.11 -1.20 0.20
CA HIS A 227 2.29 -2.35 0.61
C HIS A 227 0.97 -1.99 1.30
N TYR A 228 0.82 -0.73 1.69
CA TYR A 228 -0.39 -0.15 2.29
C TYR A 228 -1.41 0.35 1.24
N LEU A 229 -1.04 0.43 -0.04
CA LEU A 229 -1.97 0.85 -1.10
C LEU A 229 -2.99 -0.23 -1.42
N LYS A 230 -4.22 0.20 -1.72
CA LYS A 230 -5.26 -0.69 -2.24
C LYS A 230 -5.06 -0.90 -3.73
N ILE A 231 -5.07 -2.15 -4.19
CA ILE A 231 -4.92 -2.50 -5.61
C ILE A 231 -6.14 -3.31 -6.05
N LEU A 232 -6.86 -2.79 -7.05
CA LEU A 232 -7.96 -3.48 -7.73
C LEU A 232 -7.46 -4.00 -9.08
N ALA A 233 -7.16 -5.29 -9.14
CA ALA A 233 -6.95 -5.99 -10.41
C ALA A 233 -8.30 -6.41 -10.98
N TYR A 234 -8.75 -5.74 -12.05
CA TYR A 234 -10.07 -5.99 -12.62
C TYR A 234 -10.10 -7.26 -13.49
N PRO A 235 -11.28 -7.90 -13.66
CA PRO A 235 -11.43 -9.03 -14.59
C PRO A 235 -11.09 -8.63 -16.03
N CYS A 236 -10.22 -9.40 -16.70
CA CYS A 236 -9.81 -9.07 -18.07
C CYS A 236 -10.98 -9.31 -19.06
N PRO A 237 -11.47 -8.28 -19.77
CA PRO A 237 -12.59 -8.45 -20.71
C PRO A 237 -12.29 -9.46 -21.82
N GLU A 238 -11.07 -9.42 -22.38
CA GLU A 238 -10.61 -10.37 -23.41
C GLU A 238 -10.60 -11.82 -22.94
N PHE A 239 -10.26 -12.06 -21.67
CA PHE A 239 -10.27 -13.38 -21.07
C PHE A 239 -11.70 -13.85 -20.81
N ILE A 240 -12.60 -12.97 -20.35
CA ILE A 240 -14.01 -13.34 -20.12
C ILE A 240 -14.67 -13.73 -21.46
N LEU A 241 -14.40 -12.98 -22.52
CA LEU A 241 -15.00 -13.23 -23.83
C LEU A 241 -14.49 -14.53 -24.49
N LEU A 242 -13.17 -14.72 -24.56
CA LEU A 242 -12.57 -15.80 -25.38
C LEU A 242 -11.85 -16.89 -24.57
N GLY A 243 -11.67 -16.69 -23.27
CA GLY A 243 -10.92 -17.58 -22.40
C GLY A 243 -9.40 -17.57 -22.65
N PHE A 244 -8.78 -18.70 -22.34
CA PHE A 244 -7.39 -18.99 -22.64
C PHE A 244 -7.22 -20.38 -23.27
N PRO A 245 -6.32 -20.52 -24.26
CA PRO A 245 -5.64 -19.43 -24.95
C PRO A 245 -6.56 -18.79 -25.99
N ARG A 246 -6.24 -17.57 -26.43
CA ARG A 246 -7.02 -16.85 -27.46
C ARG A 246 -6.10 -16.30 -28.54
N LEU A 247 -6.57 -16.33 -29.77
CA LEU A 247 -5.86 -15.80 -30.94
C LEU A 247 -5.63 -14.28 -30.74
N PRO A 248 -4.46 -13.71 -31.10
CA PRO A 248 -4.27 -12.26 -31.02
C PRO A 248 -5.30 -11.58 -31.93
N ALA A 249 -5.87 -10.47 -31.49
CA ALA A 249 -6.89 -9.71 -32.21
C ALA A 249 -6.67 -8.21 -31.96
N SER A 250 -7.06 -7.37 -32.91
CA SER A 250 -7.10 -5.91 -32.78
C SER A 250 -8.36 -5.43 -32.05
N LYS A 251 -8.46 -4.13 -31.80
CA LYS A 251 -9.65 -3.51 -31.18
C LYS A 251 -10.90 -3.78 -32.03
N GLU A 252 -10.81 -3.58 -33.34
CA GLU A 252 -11.92 -3.72 -34.28
C GLU A 252 -12.43 -5.16 -34.34
N VAL A 253 -11.53 -6.13 -34.36
CA VAL A 253 -11.87 -7.56 -34.28
C VAL A 253 -12.59 -7.88 -32.97
N TYR A 254 -12.08 -7.38 -31.84
CA TYR A 254 -12.73 -7.58 -30.55
C TYR A 254 -14.12 -6.92 -30.49
N GLU A 255 -14.29 -5.71 -31.04
CA GLU A 255 -15.59 -5.04 -31.13
C GLU A 255 -16.59 -5.88 -31.96
N LYS A 256 -16.17 -6.45 -33.10
CA LYS A 256 -16.99 -7.36 -33.92
C LYS A 256 -17.37 -8.64 -33.17
N LEU A 257 -16.52 -9.11 -32.27
CA LEU A 257 -16.79 -10.26 -31.37
C LEU A 257 -17.64 -9.89 -30.14
N GLY A 258 -18.14 -8.67 -30.02
CA GLY A 258 -19.02 -8.25 -28.91
C GLY A 258 -18.30 -7.75 -27.65
N MET A 259 -17.01 -7.40 -27.74
CA MET A 259 -16.20 -6.98 -26.58
C MET A 259 -16.81 -5.83 -25.78
N ARG A 260 -17.51 -4.90 -26.42
CA ARG A 260 -18.08 -3.72 -25.76
C ARG A 260 -19.04 -4.07 -24.62
N GLU A 261 -19.80 -5.16 -24.73
CA GLU A 261 -20.69 -5.61 -23.66
C GLU A 261 -19.90 -6.04 -22.42
N TYR A 262 -18.85 -6.85 -22.61
CA TYR A 262 -18.00 -7.34 -21.53
C TYR A 262 -17.16 -6.22 -20.90
N ALA A 263 -16.64 -5.31 -21.73
CA ALA A 263 -15.94 -4.12 -21.25
C ALA A 263 -16.87 -3.22 -20.42
N LYS A 264 -18.15 -3.07 -20.80
CA LYS A 264 -19.14 -2.33 -20.01
C LYS A 264 -19.37 -2.96 -18.63
N LYS A 265 -19.54 -4.29 -18.55
CA LYS A 265 -19.70 -5.00 -17.28
C LYS A 265 -18.49 -4.79 -16.35
N VAL A 266 -17.28 -4.87 -16.90
CA VAL A 266 -16.04 -4.62 -16.13
C VAL A 266 -15.93 -3.16 -15.70
N ALA A 267 -16.30 -2.21 -16.57
CA ALA A 267 -16.31 -0.79 -16.22
C ALA A 267 -17.30 -0.47 -15.09
N GLU A 268 -18.50 -1.05 -15.15
CA GLU A 268 -19.51 -0.90 -14.09
C GLU A 268 -19.04 -1.49 -12.76
N PHE A 269 -18.36 -2.64 -12.77
CA PHE A 269 -17.72 -3.20 -11.59
C PHE A 269 -16.67 -2.24 -11.00
N ILE A 270 -15.76 -1.70 -11.83
CA ILE A 270 -14.73 -0.77 -11.38
C ILE A 270 -15.36 0.50 -10.79
N VAL A 271 -16.35 1.10 -11.47
CA VAL A 271 -17.06 2.30 -10.99
C VAL A 271 -17.73 2.03 -9.64
N ARG A 272 -18.39 0.88 -9.51
CA ARG A 272 -19.03 0.48 -8.25
C ARG A 272 -18.01 0.31 -7.12
N SER A 273 -16.90 -0.38 -7.37
CA SER A 273 -15.84 -0.55 -6.37
C SER A 273 -15.24 0.79 -5.94
N ILE A 274 -15.03 1.74 -6.86
CA ILE A 274 -14.57 3.08 -6.51
C ILE A 274 -15.62 3.81 -5.67
N GLY A 275 -16.90 3.73 -6.03
CA GLY A 275 -17.99 4.37 -5.29
C GLY A 275 -18.19 3.83 -3.87
N GLU A 276 -17.99 2.52 -3.68
CA GLU A 276 -18.08 1.86 -2.37
C GLU A 276 -16.84 2.15 -1.48
N GLU A 277 -15.64 2.14 -2.06
CA GLU A 277 -14.40 2.36 -1.31
C GLU A 277 -14.09 3.83 -1.03
N GLN A 278 -14.67 4.76 -1.81
CA GLN A 278 -14.48 6.22 -1.72
C GLN A 278 -13.01 6.63 -1.54
N PRO A 279 -12.11 6.21 -2.45
CA PRO A 279 -10.71 6.60 -2.38
C PRO A 279 -10.56 8.11 -2.57
N SER A 280 -9.57 8.70 -1.91
CA SER A 280 -9.18 10.10 -2.12
C SER A 280 -8.62 10.31 -3.54
N ARG A 281 -8.04 9.25 -4.12
CA ARG A 281 -7.35 9.28 -5.40
C ARG A 281 -7.44 7.95 -6.12
N VAL A 282 -7.64 8.00 -7.44
CA VAL A 282 -7.68 6.81 -8.30
C VAL A 282 -6.59 6.89 -9.36
N ILE A 283 -5.79 5.83 -9.47
CA ILE A 283 -4.78 5.67 -10.53
C ILE A 283 -5.16 4.44 -11.36
N LEU A 284 -5.42 4.62 -12.65
CA LEU A 284 -5.79 3.57 -13.58
C LEU A 284 -4.60 3.22 -14.49
N ILE A 285 -4.13 1.98 -14.41
CA ILE A 285 -2.95 1.50 -15.12
C ILE A 285 -3.37 0.46 -16.15
N GLY A 286 -3.29 0.84 -17.42
CA GLY A 286 -3.52 -0.04 -18.57
C GLY A 286 -2.22 -0.49 -19.23
N VAL A 287 -2.34 -1.15 -20.39
CA VAL A 287 -1.20 -1.77 -21.09
C VAL A 287 -1.11 -1.19 -22.50
N LYS A 288 0.06 -0.65 -22.85
CA LYS A 288 0.32 -0.08 -24.18
C LYS A 288 -0.03 -1.07 -25.28
N GLY A 289 -0.80 -0.61 -26.26
CA GLY A 289 -1.19 -1.39 -27.43
C GLY A 289 -2.24 -2.47 -27.15
N SER A 290 -2.79 -2.60 -25.92
CA SER A 290 -3.85 -3.56 -25.68
C SER A 290 -5.16 -3.12 -26.35
N PRO A 291 -5.82 -4.00 -27.12
CA PRO A 291 -7.12 -3.72 -27.75
C PRO A 291 -8.21 -3.26 -26.78
N THR A 292 -8.16 -3.77 -25.54
CA THR A 292 -9.14 -3.44 -24.49
C THR A 292 -8.57 -2.53 -23.41
N CYS A 293 -7.33 -2.79 -22.97
CA CYS A 293 -6.69 -2.12 -21.84
C CYS A 293 -5.72 -0.99 -22.25
N GLY A 294 -5.66 -0.62 -23.54
CA GLY A 294 -4.84 0.48 -24.04
C GLY A 294 -5.31 1.83 -23.51
N VAL A 295 -4.41 2.63 -22.98
CA VAL A 295 -4.78 3.91 -22.34
C VAL A 295 -4.64 5.08 -23.30
N PHE A 296 -3.57 5.06 -24.08
CA PHE A 296 -3.26 6.05 -25.10
C PHE A 296 -2.91 5.42 -26.44
N HIS A 297 -2.54 4.13 -26.45
CA HIS A 297 -2.29 3.36 -27.66
C HIS A 297 -3.05 2.03 -27.65
N THR A 298 -3.59 1.67 -28.81
CA THR A 298 -4.28 0.40 -29.05
C THR A 298 -3.74 -0.29 -30.31
N THR A 299 -4.08 -1.56 -30.48
CA THR A 299 -3.74 -2.31 -31.68
C THR A 299 -4.92 -2.31 -32.64
N SER A 300 -4.66 -1.95 -33.90
CA SER A 300 -5.65 -1.86 -34.98
C SER A 300 -5.29 -2.76 -36.16
N SER A 301 -6.31 -3.33 -36.82
CA SER A 301 -6.22 -4.08 -38.07
C SER A 301 -7.58 -4.11 -38.77
N ASP A 302 -7.63 -4.54 -40.03
CA ASP A 302 -8.90 -4.79 -40.71
C ASP A 302 -9.59 -6.04 -40.10
N PRO A 303 -10.82 -5.91 -39.56
CA PRO A 303 -11.55 -7.05 -39.03
C PRO A 303 -12.10 -7.99 -40.10
N GLU A 304 -12.16 -7.62 -41.38
CA GLU A 304 -12.62 -8.50 -42.46
C GLU A 304 -11.52 -9.46 -42.94
N GLU A 305 -10.25 -9.07 -42.81
CA GLU A 305 -9.10 -9.93 -43.14
C GLU A 305 -8.68 -10.87 -41.99
N TYR A 306 -9.36 -10.78 -40.84
CA TYR A 306 -9.03 -11.55 -39.66
C TYR A 306 -9.45 -13.03 -39.80
N PRO A 307 -8.56 -14.01 -39.51
CA PRO A 307 -8.86 -15.44 -39.69
C PRO A 307 -9.67 -16.02 -38.51
N TYR A 308 -10.96 -15.69 -38.45
CA TYR A 308 -11.87 -16.14 -37.38
C TYR A 308 -11.95 -17.67 -37.26
N GLU A 309 -11.82 -18.40 -38.37
CA GLU A 309 -11.83 -19.86 -38.42
C GLU A 309 -10.69 -20.50 -37.62
N LYS A 310 -9.57 -19.80 -37.44
CA LYS A 310 -8.40 -20.30 -36.68
C LYS A 310 -8.55 -20.16 -35.17
N MET A 311 -9.61 -19.53 -34.66
CA MET A 311 -9.77 -19.27 -33.22
C MET A 311 -9.90 -20.56 -32.40
N GLU A 312 -10.70 -21.53 -32.86
CA GLU A 312 -10.88 -22.82 -32.17
C GLU A 312 -9.67 -23.74 -32.33
N GLU A 313 -8.99 -23.68 -33.48
CA GLU A 313 -7.72 -24.39 -33.67
C GLU A 313 -6.66 -23.88 -32.68
N PHE A 314 -6.53 -22.57 -32.53
CA PHE A 314 -5.54 -21.95 -31.64
C PHE A 314 -5.63 -22.43 -30.19
N LYS A 315 -6.85 -22.75 -29.72
CA LYS A 315 -7.09 -23.29 -28.38
C LYS A 315 -6.43 -24.66 -28.17
N LYS A 316 -6.30 -25.45 -29.22
CA LYS A 316 -5.76 -26.83 -29.19
C LYS A 316 -4.25 -26.87 -29.40
N LEU A 317 -3.65 -25.78 -29.91
CA LEU A 317 -2.23 -25.71 -30.22
C LEU A 317 -1.33 -25.75 -28.98
N SER A 318 -0.18 -26.41 -29.12
CA SER A 318 0.89 -26.34 -28.13
C SER A 318 1.37 -24.89 -27.96
N LYS A 319 2.03 -24.59 -26.83
CA LYS A 319 2.56 -23.24 -26.57
C LYS A 319 3.51 -22.76 -27.69
N LYS A 320 4.33 -23.66 -28.25
CA LYS A 320 5.28 -23.35 -29.34
C LYS A 320 4.54 -22.97 -30.63
N GLU A 321 3.53 -23.75 -31.01
CA GLU A 321 2.71 -23.50 -32.20
C GLU A 321 1.90 -22.21 -32.06
N ARG A 322 1.31 -21.97 -30.88
CA ARG A 322 0.62 -20.70 -30.57
C ARG A 322 1.50 -19.49 -30.78
N PHE A 323 2.78 -19.56 -30.38
CA PHE A 323 3.70 -18.45 -30.61
C PHE A 323 3.96 -18.18 -32.09
N LYS A 324 4.05 -19.23 -32.90
CA LYS A 324 4.32 -19.13 -34.34
C LYS A 324 3.11 -18.51 -35.06
N LEU A 325 1.92 -19.08 -34.86
CA LEU A 325 0.69 -18.57 -35.47
C LEU A 325 0.33 -17.16 -34.97
N ALA A 326 0.52 -16.88 -33.68
CA ALA A 326 0.28 -15.53 -33.16
C ALA A 326 1.20 -14.47 -33.78
N ALA A 327 2.45 -14.83 -34.10
CA ALA A 327 3.39 -13.91 -34.74
C ALA A 327 3.05 -13.70 -36.21
N GLU A 328 2.50 -14.71 -36.90
CA GLU A 328 2.02 -14.59 -38.28
C GLU A 328 0.85 -13.63 -38.39
N ILE A 329 -0.19 -13.83 -37.57
CA ILE A 329 -1.39 -12.99 -37.56
C ILE A 329 -1.09 -11.56 -37.14
N ALA A 330 -0.22 -11.38 -36.14
CA ALA A 330 0.09 -10.05 -35.64
C ALA A 330 1.01 -9.23 -36.57
N LYS A 331 1.42 -9.73 -37.74
CA LYS A 331 2.22 -8.95 -38.71
C LYS A 331 1.46 -7.76 -39.26
N ASP A 332 0.16 -7.93 -39.45
CA ASP A 332 -0.71 -6.91 -40.08
C ASP A 332 -1.25 -5.91 -39.04
N PHE A 333 -0.91 -6.11 -37.77
CA PHE A 333 -1.38 -5.30 -36.66
C PHE A 333 -0.52 -4.04 -36.52
N LYS A 334 -1.18 -2.89 -36.39
CA LYS A 334 -0.53 -1.60 -36.17
C LYS A 334 -0.87 -1.09 -34.78
N VAL A 335 0.15 -0.66 -34.04
CA VAL A 335 -0.06 0.11 -32.81
C VAL A 335 -0.32 1.55 -33.22
N ILE A 336 -1.50 2.06 -32.88
CA ILE A 336 -1.94 3.42 -33.20
C ILE A 336 -2.26 4.19 -31.92
N GLU A 337 -2.27 5.52 -32.01
CA GLU A 337 -2.85 6.35 -30.95
C GLU A 337 -4.35 6.07 -30.85
N GLY A 338 -4.82 5.88 -29.62
CA GLY A 338 -6.20 5.53 -29.34
C GLY A 338 -6.37 4.68 -28.09
N GLU A 339 -7.59 4.63 -27.60
CA GLU A 339 -7.94 3.93 -26.37
C GLU A 339 -8.44 2.53 -26.68
N GLY A 340 -8.09 1.57 -25.84
CA GLY A 340 -8.73 0.28 -25.82
C GLY A 340 -10.18 0.40 -25.35
N THR A 341 -11.03 -0.55 -25.75
CA THR A 341 -12.49 -0.50 -25.52
C THR A 341 -12.88 -0.27 -24.04
N LEU A 342 -12.16 -0.85 -23.08
CA LEU A 342 -12.45 -0.64 -21.66
C LEU A 342 -12.08 0.77 -21.21
N PHE A 343 -10.90 1.26 -21.59
CA PHE A 343 -10.42 2.58 -21.15
C PHE A 343 -11.20 3.73 -21.77
N GLU A 344 -11.74 3.55 -22.98
CA GLU A 344 -12.70 4.47 -23.59
C GLU A 344 -13.95 4.64 -22.70
N LEU A 345 -14.44 3.56 -22.09
CA LEU A 345 -15.58 3.61 -21.18
C LEU A 345 -15.20 4.20 -19.81
N LEU A 346 -14.02 3.84 -19.29
CA LEU A 346 -13.56 4.31 -17.98
C LEU A 346 -13.30 5.82 -17.96
N LYS A 347 -12.63 6.37 -18.99
CA LYS A 347 -12.32 7.81 -19.07
C LYS A 347 -13.56 8.70 -19.12
N ARG A 348 -14.70 8.17 -19.57
CA ARG A 348 -15.99 8.90 -19.55
C ARG A 348 -16.69 8.86 -18.20
N LYS A 349 -16.28 7.97 -17.29
CA LYS A 349 -17.01 7.65 -16.05
C LYS A 349 -16.22 7.93 -14.78
N ILE A 350 -14.89 7.95 -14.86
CA ILE A 350 -14.01 8.03 -13.71
C ILE A 350 -13.05 9.19 -13.93
N GLU A 351 -13.03 10.10 -12.97
CA GLU A 351 -11.96 11.08 -12.86
C GLU A 351 -10.77 10.43 -12.12
N GLY A 352 -9.57 10.60 -12.66
CA GLY A 352 -8.38 9.98 -12.08
C GLY A 352 -7.16 10.09 -12.98
N ILE A 353 -6.08 9.45 -12.55
CA ILE A 353 -4.81 9.48 -13.27
C ILE A 353 -4.68 8.24 -14.14
N TYR A 354 -4.53 8.45 -15.43
CA TYR A 354 -4.43 7.39 -16.41
C TYR A 354 -2.97 7.17 -16.82
N LEU A 355 -2.47 5.95 -16.59
CA LEU A 355 -1.10 5.58 -16.90
C LEU A 355 -1.05 4.40 -17.85
N GLU A 356 -0.18 4.50 -18.83
CA GLU A 356 0.08 3.41 -19.77
C GLU A 356 1.38 2.69 -19.43
N PHE A 357 1.27 1.39 -19.17
CA PHE A 357 2.40 0.53 -18.91
C PHE A 357 2.94 -0.06 -20.22
N ASP A 358 4.19 0.27 -20.54
CA ASP A 358 4.92 -0.26 -21.67
C ASP A 358 5.84 -1.39 -21.19
N LYS A 359 5.50 -2.64 -21.54
CA LYS A 359 6.29 -3.82 -21.16
C LYS A 359 7.68 -3.84 -21.80
N ASP A 360 7.87 -3.12 -22.90
CA ASP A 360 9.15 -3.02 -23.59
C ASP A 360 9.99 -1.84 -23.06
N ASN A 361 9.38 -0.91 -22.30
CA ASN A 361 10.06 0.14 -21.51
C ASN A 361 9.65 0.09 -20.03
N LEU A 362 10.14 -0.94 -19.33
CA LEU A 362 9.81 -1.22 -17.94
C LEU A 362 10.19 -0.07 -16.99
N GLU A 363 11.43 0.40 -17.08
CA GLU A 363 11.96 1.43 -16.18
C GLU A 363 11.22 2.76 -16.34
N GLY A 364 10.95 3.18 -17.58
CA GLY A 364 10.14 4.36 -17.86
C GLY A 364 8.72 4.24 -17.31
N SER A 365 8.12 3.05 -17.42
CA SER A 365 6.77 2.80 -16.90
C SER A 365 6.72 2.88 -15.37
N LEU A 366 7.69 2.27 -14.68
CA LEU A 366 7.78 2.34 -13.22
C LEU A 366 8.03 3.76 -12.73
N ARG A 367 8.90 4.54 -13.39
CA ARG A 367 9.12 5.96 -13.06
C ARG A 367 7.85 6.79 -13.17
N ARG A 368 7.02 6.55 -14.21
CA ARG A 368 5.74 7.27 -14.35
C ARG A 368 4.76 6.91 -13.23
N ILE A 369 4.69 5.64 -12.82
CA ILE A 369 3.86 5.21 -11.68
C ILE A 369 4.37 5.86 -10.39
N GLU A 370 5.68 5.84 -10.15
CA GLU A 370 6.28 6.45 -8.96
C GLU A 370 6.03 7.95 -8.91
N LYS A 371 6.21 8.64 -10.04
CA LYS A 371 5.91 10.07 -10.15
C LYS A 371 4.45 10.34 -9.83
N ALA A 372 3.52 9.60 -10.44
CA ALA A 372 2.10 9.74 -10.13
C ALA A 372 1.83 9.53 -8.63
N LEU A 373 2.39 8.50 -8.01
CA LEU A 373 2.21 8.29 -6.57
C LEU A 373 2.79 9.45 -5.72
N ARG A 374 3.96 9.98 -6.08
CA ARG A 374 4.72 10.94 -5.26
C ARG A 374 4.45 12.41 -5.55
N ASP A 375 3.82 12.79 -6.66
CA ASP A 375 3.63 14.20 -7.06
C ASP A 375 2.90 15.07 -6.00
N GLU A 376 2.34 14.48 -4.94
CA GLU A 376 1.61 15.14 -3.84
C GLU A 376 2.17 14.87 -2.42
N LEU A 377 3.25 14.07 -2.31
CA LEU A 377 3.96 13.76 -1.05
C LEU A 377 5.24 14.60 -0.96
#